data_AF-A0AA37WG67-F1
#
_entry.id   AF-A0AA37WG67-F1
#
_cell.length_a   1.000
_cell.length_b   1.000
_cell.length_c   1.000
_cell.angle_alpha   90.00
_cell.angle_beta   90.00
_cell.angle_gamma   90.00
#
_symmetry.space_group_name_H-M   'P 1'
#
loop_
_entity.id
_entity.type
_entity.pdbx_description
1 polymer ?
#
loop_
_entity_poly.entity_id
_entity_poly.type
_entity_poly.pdbx_seq_one_letter_code
_entity_poly.pdbx_strand_id
1 'polypeptide(L)'
;MDRKIVKKDMLPFVESFLDTKGYSQLENYDNMKHFGFSKISNFGRNRITFTFGDSGFCGNSLFHLRIPQVEDIILKVGIPNMNLTSYYTKENFLYTIKDTNSQYKYPSDILSKQGMDNARKANLILTKADIEDWKECFVDYFENAGAEFATRYAYLPNVLEKLDEIMDSGKKSYKEFICGRTDQFFRALIISKLCGDDRFEEKKEYAESIILMESRKDYHPYYKLLKEELDKLDPIYN
;
A
#
# COMPACT_ATOMS: atom_id res chain seq x y z
N MET A 1 0.84 -7.86 -31.94
CA MET A 1 1.29 -6.53 -31.48
C MET A 1 2.71 -6.66 -30.96
N ASP A 2 3.62 -5.74 -31.30
CA ASP A 2 4.95 -5.71 -30.66
C ASP A 2 4.72 -5.42 -29.17
N ARG A 3 5.16 -6.33 -28.29
CA ARG A 3 4.89 -6.25 -26.86
C ARG A 3 5.64 -5.10 -26.18
N LYS A 4 6.59 -4.47 -26.88
CA LYS A 4 7.21 -3.18 -26.51
C LYS A 4 6.26 -1.98 -26.62
N ILE A 5 5.12 -2.11 -27.30
CA ILE A 5 4.11 -1.05 -27.49
C ILE A 5 3.39 -0.71 -26.18
N VAL A 6 3.18 -1.70 -25.29
CA VAL A 6 2.44 -1.52 -24.02
C VAL A 6 3.05 -0.40 -23.18
N LYS A 7 4.36 -0.48 -22.90
CA LYS A 7 5.06 0.60 -22.19
C LYS A 7 5.04 1.91 -22.98
N LYS A 8 5.30 1.86 -24.29
CA LYS A 8 5.40 3.05 -25.16
C LYS A 8 4.10 3.86 -25.20
N ASP A 9 2.95 3.19 -25.15
CA ASP A 9 1.65 3.85 -25.30
C ASP A 9 0.98 4.15 -23.95
N MET A 10 1.20 3.32 -22.93
CA MET A 10 0.56 3.48 -21.61
C MET A 10 1.33 4.39 -20.68
N LEU A 11 2.67 4.32 -20.65
CA LEU A 11 3.46 5.13 -19.72
C LEU A 11 3.30 6.64 -19.98
N PRO A 12 3.39 7.16 -21.22
CA PRO A 12 3.17 8.59 -21.45
C PRO A 12 1.76 9.06 -21.08
N PHE A 13 0.76 8.19 -21.26
CA PHE A 13 -0.61 8.48 -20.81
C PHE A 13 -0.66 8.60 -19.28
N VAL A 14 -0.08 7.64 -18.54
CA VAL A 14 -0.04 7.68 -17.08
C VAL A 14 0.70 8.90 -16.58
N GLU A 15 1.87 9.20 -17.15
CA GLU A 15 2.68 10.37 -16.82
C GLU A 15 1.89 11.65 -17.02
N SER A 16 1.28 11.84 -18.19
CA SER A 16 0.48 13.02 -18.50
C SER A 16 -0.74 13.14 -17.59
N PHE A 17 -1.51 12.06 -17.42
CA PHE A 17 -2.70 12.07 -16.57
C PHE A 17 -2.34 12.40 -15.12
N LEU A 18 -1.35 11.72 -14.54
CA LEU A 18 -0.95 11.92 -13.15
C LEU A 18 -0.32 13.30 -12.90
N ASP A 19 0.41 13.84 -13.87
CA ASP A 19 0.92 15.22 -13.82
C ASP A 19 -0.24 16.23 -13.67
N THR A 20 -1.34 16.07 -14.43
CA THR A 20 -2.53 16.94 -14.26
C THR A 20 -3.17 16.86 -12.88
N LYS A 21 -2.91 15.77 -12.14
CA LYS A 21 -3.42 15.55 -10.78
C LYS A 21 -2.39 15.95 -9.71
N GLY A 22 -1.22 16.47 -10.11
CA GLY A 22 -0.14 16.92 -9.23
C GLY A 22 0.72 15.80 -8.65
N TYR A 23 0.81 14.66 -9.35
CA TYR A 23 1.72 13.58 -8.99
C TYR A 23 3.02 13.71 -9.80
N SER A 24 4.13 13.46 -9.14
CA SER A 24 5.46 13.44 -9.78
C SER A 24 6.03 12.03 -9.79
N GLN A 25 6.78 11.70 -10.84
CA GLN A 25 7.47 10.42 -10.96
C GLN A 25 8.61 10.30 -9.93
N LEU A 26 8.82 9.10 -9.41
CA LEU A 26 9.89 8.80 -8.45
C LEU A 26 11.17 8.40 -9.21
N GLU A 27 12.28 9.06 -8.91
CA GLU A 27 13.57 8.91 -9.63
C GLU A 27 14.21 7.52 -9.49
N ASN A 28 13.86 6.74 -8.46
CA ASN A 28 14.57 5.51 -8.07
C ASN A 28 13.76 4.20 -8.24
N TYR A 29 12.81 4.14 -9.18
CA TYR A 29 12.00 2.93 -9.37
C TYR A 29 12.64 1.97 -10.42
N ASP A 30 13.01 0.78 -9.95
CA ASP A 30 13.95 -0.19 -10.53
C ASP A 30 13.64 -0.71 -11.97
N ASN A 31 14.72 -1.05 -12.71
CA ASN A 31 14.77 -1.93 -13.89
C ASN A 31 13.91 -1.59 -15.14
N MET A 32 13.69 -0.32 -15.46
CA MET A 32 12.95 0.17 -16.66
C MET A 32 11.52 -0.36 -16.83
N LYS A 33 11.01 -1.16 -15.89
CA LYS A 33 9.72 -1.86 -15.95
C LYS A 33 8.77 -1.39 -14.87
N HIS A 34 9.28 -0.84 -13.78
CA HIS A 34 8.47 -0.37 -12.67
C HIS A 34 8.51 1.15 -12.60
N PHE A 35 7.36 1.78 -12.41
CA PHE A 35 7.20 3.24 -12.43
C PHE A 35 6.40 3.68 -11.22
N GLY A 36 6.99 4.49 -10.35
CA GLY A 36 6.32 5.03 -9.18
C GLY A 36 5.95 6.49 -9.37
N PHE A 37 4.75 6.87 -8.93
CA PHE A 37 4.26 8.24 -8.93
C PHE A 37 3.80 8.60 -7.54
N SER A 38 4.11 9.80 -7.07
CA SER A 38 3.72 10.24 -5.74
C SER A 38 3.24 11.67 -5.69
N LYS A 39 2.34 11.94 -4.75
CA LYS A 39 1.85 13.27 -4.42
C LYS A 39 1.92 13.47 -2.92
N ILE A 40 2.51 14.59 -2.51
CA ILE A 40 2.49 15.03 -1.11
C ILE A 40 1.13 15.68 -0.83
N SER A 41 0.53 15.31 0.30
CA SER A 41 -0.69 15.93 0.83
C SER A 41 -0.44 16.43 2.26
N ASN A 42 -1.38 17.18 2.81
CA ASN A 42 -1.28 17.68 4.18
C ASN A 42 -1.23 16.55 5.23
N PHE A 43 -1.78 15.38 4.92
CA PHE A 43 -1.80 14.22 5.81
C PHE A 43 -0.57 13.31 5.63
N GLY A 44 0.09 13.35 4.47
CA GLY A 44 1.20 12.46 4.19
C GLY A 44 1.60 12.40 2.72
N ARG A 45 1.80 11.17 2.21
CA ARG A 45 2.16 10.96 0.81
C ARG A 45 1.36 9.82 0.21
N ASN A 46 0.73 10.11 -0.93
CA ASN A 46 0.07 9.12 -1.77
C ASN A 46 1.07 8.59 -2.80
N ARG A 47 0.98 7.30 -3.11
CA ARG A 47 1.74 6.69 -4.20
C ARG A 47 0.88 5.71 -4.98
N ILE A 48 1.07 5.68 -6.30
CA ILE A 48 0.68 4.58 -7.16
C ILE A 48 1.93 4.10 -7.88
N THR A 49 2.04 2.79 -8.10
CA THR A 49 3.12 2.20 -8.87
C THR A 49 2.55 1.35 -9.99
N PHE A 50 3.22 1.37 -11.13
CA PHE A 50 2.88 0.61 -12.32
C PHE A 50 4.02 -0.31 -12.67
N THR A 51 3.70 -1.45 -13.25
CA THR A 51 4.67 -2.37 -13.83
C THR A 51 4.28 -2.64 -15.26
N PHE A 52 5.14 -2.27 -16.21
CA PHE A 52 5.00 -2.57 -17.62
C PHE A 52 6.13 -3.52 -18.04
N GLY A 53 5.80 -4.80 -18.20
CA GLY A 53 6.74 -5.85 -18.59
C GLY A 53 6.76 -6.09 -20.10
N ASP A 54 7.91 -6.54 -20.61
CA ASP A 54 8.15 -6.77 -22.06
C ASP A 54 7.24 -7.84 -22.68
N SER A 55 6.59 -8.66 -21.86
CA SER A 55 5.63 -9.68 -22.31
C SER A 55 4.23 -9.14 -22.56
N GLY A 56 4.04 -7.82 -22.46
CA GLY A 56 2.72 -7.18 -22.39
C GLY A 56 2.11 -7.23 -21.00
N PHE A 57 2.88 -7.60 -19.97
CA PHE A 57 2.40 -7.59 -18.59
C PHE A 57 2.18 -6.15 -18.12
N CYS A 58 1.02 -5.87 -17.54
CA CYS A 58 0.70 -4.60 -16.92
C CYS A 58 0.10 -4.84 -15.54
N GLY A 59 0.65 -4.19 -14.51
CA GLY A 59 0.10 -4.22 -13.15
C GLY A 59 0.14 -2.84 -12.51
N ASN A 60 -0.76 -2.58 -11.58
CA ASN A 60 -0.73 -1.38 -10.76
C ASN A 60 -0.89 -1.75 -9.26
N SER A 61 -0.33 -0.94 -8.37
CA SER A 61 -0.43 -1.17 -6.92
C SER A 61 -1.70 -0.65 -6.27
N LEU A 62 -2.54 0.08 -7.01
CA LEU A 62 -3.52 1.02 -6.46
C LEU A 62 -2.83 2.05 -5.53
N PHE A 63 -3.62 2.78 -4.75
CA PHE A 63 -3.10 3.75 -3.79
C PHE A 63 -2.40 3.10 -2.60
N HIS A 64 -1.21 3.63 -2.32
CA HIS A 64 -0.47 3.44 -1.08
C HIS A 64 -0.38 4.78 -0.35
N LEU A 65 -0.72 4.81 0.93
CA LEU A 65 -0.70 6.01 1.77
C LEU A 65 0.38 5.87 2.84
N ARG A 66 1.31 6.82 2.84
CA ARG A 66 2.28 7.03 3.91
C ARG A 66 1.66 7.95 4.96
N ILE A 67 1.67 7.51 6.20
CA ILE A 67 1.27 8.31 7.37
C ILE A 67 2.55 8.65 8.15
N PRO A 68 3.03 9.90 8.13
CA PRO A 68 4.35 10.26 8.65
C PRO A 68 4.55 9.88 10.12
N GLN A 69 3.54 10.14 10.97
CA GLN A 69 3.57 9.84 12.40
C GLN A 69 3.81 8.35 12.66
N VAL A 70 3.17 7.47 11.87
CA VAL A 70 3.35 6.02 11.99
C VAL A 70 4.72 5.59 11.45
N GLU A 71 5.12 6.12 10.30
CA GLU A 71 6.43 5.82 9.71
C GLU A 71 7.58 6.19 10.66
N ASP A 72 7.56 7.38 11.24
CA ASP A 72 8.67 7.87 12.06
C ASP A 72 8.86 6.98 13.31
N ILE A 73 7.79 6.44 13.88
CA ILE A 73 7.87 5.46 14.97
C ILE A 73 8.41 4.11 14.47
N ILE A 74 7.93 3.62 13.32
CA ILE A 74 8.47 2.39 12.72
C ILE A 74 9.97 2.52 12.43
N LEU A 75 10.44 3.69 11.97
CA LEU A 75 11.85 3.93 11.71
C LEU A 75 12.69 3.96 13.00
N LYS A 76 12.17 4.51 14.10
CA LYS A 76 12.83 4.44 15.42
C LYS A 76 12.95 3.01 15.94
N VAL A 77 11.90 2.22 15.79
CA VAL A 77 11.84 0.82 16.25
C VAL A 77 12.72 -0.08 15.38
N GLY A 78 12.65 0.11 14.06
CA GLY A 78 13.30 -0.72 13.06
C GLY A 78 12.44 -1.89 12.56
N ILE A 79 12.89 -2.53 11.49
CA ILE A 79 12.28 -3.74 10.90
C ILE A 79 13.38 -4.79 10.74
N PRO A 80 13.19 -6.03 11.24
CA PRO A 80 14.19 -7.08 11.12
C PRO A 80 14.62 -7.31 9.67
N ASN A 81 15.93 -7.48 9.46
CA ASN A 81 16.54 -7.82 8.16
C ASN A 81 16.30 -6.78 7.05
N MET A 82 15.95 -5.53 7.40
CA MET A 82 15.74 -4.44 6.45
C MET A 82 16.79 -3.35 6.64
N ASN A 83 17.47 -2.95 5.55
CA ASN A 83 18.35 -1.78 5.58
C ASN A 83 17.49 -0.51 5.44
N LEU A 84 17.44 0.28 6.52
CA LEU A 84 16.61 1.50 6.60
C LEU A 84 17.35 2.78 6.21
N THR A 85 18.61 2.71 5.77
CA THR A 85 19.45 3.90 5.51
C THR A 85 18.77 4.91 4.57
N SER A 86 18.24 4.44 3.43
CA SER A 86 17.57 5.32 2.45
C SER A 86 16.22 5.86 2.92
N TYR A 87 15.65 5.32 4.01
CA TYR A 87 14.42 5.82 4.60
C TYR A 87 14.70 6.95 5.60
N TYR A 88 15.85 6.91 6.29
CA TYR A 88 16.30 8.01 7.13
C TYR A 88 16.69 9.25 6.30
N THR A 89 17.28 9.05 5.12
CA THR A 89 17.61 10.15 4.18
C THR A 89 16.40 10.62 3.36
N LYS A 90 15.22 10.00 3.57
CA LYS A 90 13.96 10.29 2.84
C LYS A 90 14.08 10.12 1.31
N GLU A 91 15.05 9.33 0.85
CA GLU A 91 15.10 8.83 -0.54
C GLU A 91 13.99 7.80 -0.78
N ASN A 92 13.65 7.02 0.25
CA ASN A 92 12.57 6.03 0.27
C ASN A 92 11.59 6.29 1.41
N PHE A 93 10.40 5.68 1.28
CA PHE A 93 9.31 5.83 2.25
C PHE A 93 8.66 4.48 2.57
N LEU A 94 8.33 4.26 3.84
CA LEU A 94 7.47 3.20 4.30
C LEU A 94 6.02 3.68 4.22
N TYR A 95 5.22 2.94 3.44
CA TYR A 95 3.80 3.18 3.37
C TYR A 95 3.12 2.48 4.54
N THR A 96 2.02 3.09 5.02
CA THR A 96 1.30 2.60 6.19
C THR A 96 0.13 1.73 5.74
N ILE A 97 -0.65 2.22 4.79
CA ILE A 97 -1.84 1.53 4.28
C ILE A 97 -1.83 1.42 2.76
N LYS A 98 -2.62 0.49 2.26
CA LYS A 98 -2.78 0.20 0.84
C LYS A 98 -4.23 -0.11 0.51
N ASP A 99 -4.64 0.36 -0.64
CA ASP A 99 -5.86 -0.07 -1.27
C ASP A 99 -5.63 -1.46 -1.89
N THR A 100 -6.61 -2.34 -1.72
CA THR A 100 -6.58 -3.68 -2.29
C THR A 100 -7.80 -3.99 -3.15
N ASN A 101 -8.67 -3.01 -3.43
CA ASN A 101 -9.89 -3.16 -4.20
C ASN A 101 -9.62 -3.91 -5.53
N SER A 102 -9.94 -5.20 -5.53
CA SER A 102 -9.58 -6.11 -6.62
C SER A 102 -10.32 -5.81 -7.91
N GLN A 103 -11.45 -5.09 -7.85
CA GLN A 103 -12.19 -4.64 -9.03
C GLN A 103 -11.33 -3.74 -9.93
N TYR A 104 -10.37 -3.02 -9.33
CA TYR A 104 -9.53 -2.03 -10.01
C TYR A 104 -8.07 -2.46 -10.19
N LYS A 105 -7.71 -3.68 -9.79
CA LYS A 105 -6.38 -4.26 -10.03
C LYS A 105 -6.12 -4.64 -11.50
N TYR A 106 -6.84 -3.99 -12.43
CA TYR A 106 -7.08 -4.39 -13.81
C TYR A 106 -7.99 -5.63 -13.89
N PRO A 107 -8.95 -5.70 -14.83
CA PRO A 107 -9.96 -6.72 -14.78
C PRO A 107 -9.31 -8.06 -15.11
N SER A 108 -9.17 -8.91 -14.08
CA SER A 108 -9.16 -10.37 -14.24
C SER A 108 -10.31 -10.85 -15.12
N ASP A 109 -11.33 -10.02 -15.26
CA ASP A 109 -12.62 -10.35 -15.83
C ASP A 109 -12.68 -10.21 -17.35
N ILE A 110 -11.74 -9.51 -17.99
CA ILE A 110 -11.65 -9.51 -19.47
C ILE A 110 -11.20 -10.90 -19.96
N LEU A 111 -10.33 -11.57 -19.21
CA LEU A 111 -9.82 -12.90 -19.58
C LEU A 111 -10.58 -14.05 -18.91
N SER A 112 -11.29 -13.83 -17.79
CA SER A 112 -12.23 -14.81 -17.25
C SER A 112 -13.41 -15.04 -18.19
N LYS A 113 -13.85 -13.99 -18.93
CA LYS A 113 -14.85 -14.10 -20.02
C LYS A 113 -14.40 -15.00 -21.18
N GLN A 114 -13.11 -15.32 -21.30
CA GLN A 114 -12.58 -16.25 -22.33
C GLN A 114 -12.19 -17.62 -21.77
N GLY A 115 -12.59 -17.97 -20.54
CA GLY A 115 -12.39 -19.31 -19.97
C GLY A 115 -10.92 -19.69 -19.72
N MET A 116 -10.06 -18.71 -19.39
CA MET A 116 -8.62 -18.95 -19.19
C MET A 116 -8.20 -18.85 -17.71
N ASP A 117 -8.06 -20.01 -17.06
CA ASP A 117 -7.78 -20.27 -15.62
C ASP A 117 -6.39 -19.85 -15.08
N ASN A 118 -5.82 -18.71 -15.48
CA ASN A 118 -4.53 -18.28 -14.90
C ASN A 118 -4.49 -16.80 -14.53
N ALA A 119 -4.35 -16.51 -13.23
CA ALA A 119 -4.15 -15.17 -12.68
C ALA A 119 -2.95 -14.40 -13.28
N ARG A 120 -1.98 -15.10 -13.88
CA ARG A 120 -0.87 -14.48 -14.65
C ARG A 120 -1.29 -13.97 -16.03
N LYS A 121 -2.37 -14.49 -16.62
CA LYS A 121 -2.92 -14.01 -17.88
C LYS A 121 -3.74 -12.73 -17.67
N ALA A 122 -4.45 -12.60 -16.55
CA ALA A 122 -5.30 -11.44 -16.18
C ALA A 122 -4.65 -10.06 -16.38
N ASN A 123 -3.32 -9.99 -16.30
CA ASN A 123 -2.54 -8.77 -16.39
C ASN A 123 -1.81 -8.61 -17.73
N LEU A 124 -2.27 -9.25 -18.81
CA LEU A 124 -1.67 -9.15 -20.14
C LEU A 124 -2.46 -8.21 -21.05
N ILE A 125 -1.74 -7.24 -21.61
CA ILE A 125 -2.21 -6.36 -22.67
C ILE A 125 -1.76 -6.97 -24.01
N LEU A 126 -2.73 -7.45 -24.80
CA LEU A 126 -2.49 -8.19 -26.04
C LEU A 126 -2.88 -7.37 -27.28
N THR A 127 -3.87 -6.48 -27.13
CA THR A 127 -4.44 -5.68 -28.21
C THR A 127 -4.41 -4.18 -27.89
N LYS A 128 -4.70 -3.35 -28.89
CA LYS A 128 -4.91 -1.91 -28.68
C LYS A 128 -6.21 -1.61 -27.93
N ALA A 129 -7.24 -2.45 -28.08
CA ALA A 129 -8.48 -2.29 -27.31
C ALA A 129 -8.20 -2.49 -25.81
N ASP A 130 -7.38 -3.49 -25.46
CA ASP A 130 -6.96 -3.72 -24.08
C ASP A 130 -6.25 -2.50 -23.48
N ILE A 131 -5.50 -1.73 -24.29
CA ILE A 131 -4.85 -0.50 -23.84
C ILE A 131 -5.89 0.57 -23.50
N GLU A 132 -6.90 0.78 -24.35
CA GLU A 132 -7.94 1.79 -24.08
C GLU A 132 -8.83 1.39 -22.90
N ASP A 133 -9.25 0.12 -22.82
CA ASP A 133 -10.00 -0.42 -21.66
C ASP A 133 -9.20 -0.24 -20.35
N TRP A 134 -7.89 -0.44 -20.40
CA TRP A 134 -7.01 -0.17 -19.26
C TRP A 134 -7.00 1.29 -18.85
N LYS A 135 -6.89 2.21 -19.82
CA LYS A 135 -6.87 3.65 -19.54
C LYS A 135 -8.17 4.09 -18.90
N GLU A 136 -9.31 3.66 -19.44
CA GLU A 136 -10.63 3.96 -18.89
C GLU A 136 -10.79 3.42 -17.47
N CYS A 137 -10.41 2.15 -17.23
CA CYS A 137 -10.47 1.54 -15.90
C CYS A 137 -9.55 2.26 -14.89
N PHE A 138 -8.35 2.66 -15.32
CA PHE A 138 -7.42 3.40 -14.47
C PHE A 138 -7.96 4.80 -14.12
N VAL A 139 -8.52 5.52 -15.09
CA VAL A 139 -9.13 6.83 -14.85
C VAL A 139 -10.33 6.69 -13.92
N ASP A 140 -11.23 5.74 -14.17
CA ASP A 140 -12.38 5.47 -13.31
C ASP A 140 -11.95 5.16 -11.87
N TYR A 141 -10.99 4.26 -11.68
CA TYR A 141 -10.42 3.99 -10.36
C TYR A 141 -9.91 5.27 -9.71
N PHE A 142 -9.05 6.00 -10.42
CA PHE A 142 -8.36 7.15 -9.86
C PHE A 142 -9.34 8.26 -9.45
N GLU A 143 -10.36 8.50 -10.26
CA GLU A 143 -11.34 9.57 -10.05
C GLU A 143 -12.46 9.18 -9.08
N ASN A 144 -12.74 7.88 -8.93
CA ASN A 144 -13.79 7.36 -8.05
C ASN A 144 -13.21 6.64 -6.83
N ALA A 145 -13.17 5.30 -6.83
CA ALA A 145 -12.85 4.49 -5.65
C ALA A 145 -11.48 4.83 -5.03
N GLY A 146 -10.48 5.15 -5.86
CA GLY A 146 -9.16 5.56 -5.42
C GLY A 146 -9.16 6.96 -4.78
N ALA A 147 -9.91 7.92 -5.33
CA ALA A 147 -10.07 9.23 -4.72
C ALA A 147 -10.80 9.15 -3.38
N GLU A 148 -11.84 8.31 -3.29
CA GLU A 148 -12.54 8.02 -2.03
C GLU A 148 -11.59 7.40 -1.00
N PHE A 149 -10.82 6.38 -1.39
CA PHE A 149 -9.81 5.75 -0.52
C PHE A 149 -8.80 6.77 0.01
N ALA A 150 -8.21 7.55 -0.90
CA ALA A 150 -7.19 8.53 -0.55
C ALA A 150 -7.73 9.66 0.34
N THR A 151 -9.02 10.00 0.20
CA THR A 151 -9.68 11.03 1.01
C THR A 151 -10.10 10.48 2.36
N ARG A 152 -10.81 9.34 2.39
CA ARG A 152 -11.31 8.71 3.62
C ARG A 152 -10.16 8.39 4.57
N TYR A 153 -9.11 7.76 4.07
CA TYR A 153 -8.00 7.31 4.91
C TYR A 153 -6.88 8.34 5.06
N ALA A 154 -7.08 9.57 4.59
CA ALA A 154 -6.29 10.74 5.00
C ALA A 154 -6.68 11.26 6.39
N TYR A 155 -7.14 10.36 7.28
CA TYR A 155 -7.51 10.62 8.67
C TYR A 155 -7.34 9.34 9.48
N LEU A 156 -6.56 9.40 10.56
CA LEU A 156 -6.12 8.19 11.27
C LEU A 156 -7.25 7.43 11.98
N PRO A 157 -8.28 8.08 12.56
CA PRO A 157 -9.44 7.37 13.11
C PRO A 157 -10.20 6.53 12.08
N ASN A 158 -10.29 6.95 10.82
CA ASN A 158 -10.90 6.13 9.76
C ASN A 158 -10.04 4.88 9.46
N VAL A 159 -8.71 4.98 9.62
CA VAL A 159 -7.81 3.82 9.52
C VAL A 159 -8.03 2.87 10.70
N LEU A 160 -8.24 3.39 11.92
CA LEU A 160 -8.56 2.60 13.10
C LEU A 160 -9.90 1.86 12.93
N GLU A 161 -10.96 2.54 12.50
CA GLU A 161 -12.27 1.92 12.21
C GLU A 161 -12.10 0.72 11.26
N LYS A 162 -11.27 0.87 10.22
CA LYS A 162 -11.00 -0.23 9.29
C LYS A 162 -10.22 -1.39 9.93
N LEU A 163 -9.33 -1.11 10.89
CA LEU A 163 -8.65 -2.16 11.66
C LEU A 163 -9.64 -2.94 12.54
N ASP A 164 -10.61 -2.25 13.15
CA ASP A 164 -11.68 -2.87 13.93
C ASP A 164 -12.53 -3.79 13.07
N GLU A 165 -12.99 -3.32 11.91
CA GLU A 165 -13.75 -4.15 10.96
C GLU A 165 -12.98 -5.43 10.56
N ILE A 166 -11.67 -5.33 10.33
CA ILE A 166 -10.85 -6.49 9.97
C ILE A 166 -10.75 -7.45 11.16
N MET A 167 -10.56 -6.94 12.37
CA MET A 167 -10.47 -7.76 13.58
C MET A 167 -11.79 -8.48 13.86
N ASP A 168 -12.91 -7.77 13.77
CA ASP A 168 -14.26 -8.29 14.02
C ASP A 168 -14.68 -9.33 12.97
N SER A 169 -14.13 -9.25 11.75
CA SER A 169 -14.32 -10.28 10.72
C SER A 169 -13.59 -11.60 11.01
N GLY A 170 -12.81 -11.69 12.09
CA GLY A 170 -12.02 -12.87 12.47
C GLY A 170 -10.80 -13.10 11.58
N LYS A 171 -10.44 -12.14 10.72
CA LYS A 171 -9.26 -12.25 9.85
C LYS A 171 -7.98 -12.23 10.69
N LYS A 172 -7.10 -13.21 10.44
CA LYS A 172 -5.83 -13.36 11.16
C LYS A 172 -4.71 -12.42 10.67
N SER A 173 -5.04 -11.34 9.95
CA SER A 173 -4.05 -10.42 9.41
C SER A 173 -4.69 -9.15 8.88
N TYR A 174 -4.01 -8.03 9.07
CA TYR A 174 -4.30 -6.72 8.48
C TYR A 174 -3.71 -6.54 7.06
N LYS A 175 -3.11 -7.55 6.44
CA LYS A 175 -2.30 -7.44 5.20
C LYS A 175 -3.08 -6.96 3.98
N GLU A 176 -4.41 -6.96 4.04
CA GLU A 176 -5.29 -6.46 3.00
C GLU A 176 -5.45 -4.94 3.04
N PHE A 177 -5.01 -4.29 4.11
CA PHE A 177 -5.15 -2.85 4.30
C PHE A 177 -3.89 -2.19 4.84
N ILE A 178 -3.19 -2.83 5.78
CA ILE A 178 -1.91 -2.35 6.33
C ILE A 178 -0.74 -2.90 5.51
N CYS A 179 0.22 -2.04 5.20
CA CYS A 179 1.48 -2.41 4.55
C CYS A 179 2.42 -3.17 5.50
N GLY A 180 3.34 -3.94 4.93
CA GLY A 180 4.34 -4.71 5.67
C GLY A 180 4.03 -6.21 5.76
N ARG A 181 4.91 -6.92 6.46
CA ARG A 181 4.82 -8.35 6.76
C ARG A 181 4.35 -8.50 8.21
N THR A 182 5.22 -8.92 9.13
CA THR A 182 4.86 -8.98 10.56
C THR A 182 4.77 -7.58 11.16
N ASP A 183 5.53 -6.61 10.65
CA ASP A 183 5.50 -5.21 11.04
C ASP A 183 4.16 -4.50 10.75
N GLN A 184 3.23 -5.15 10.04
CA GLN A 184 1.83 -4.69 9.94
C GLN A 184 1.17 -4.57 11.33
N PHE A 185 1.51 -5.45 12.26
CA PHE A 185 0.98 -5.43 13.63
C PHE A 185 1.58 -4.27 14.42
N PHE A 186 2.84 -3.91 14.16
CA PHE A 186 3.46 -2.75 14.79
C PHE A 186 2.72 -1.48 14.37
N ARG A 187 2.45 -1.34 13.06
CA ARG A 187 1.66 -0.21 12.52
C ARG A 187 0.27 -0.15 13.14
N ALA A 188 -0.42 -1.29 13.26
CA ALA A 188 -1.76 -1.34 13.87
C ALA A 188 -1.75 -0.87 15.33
N LEU A 189 -0.76 -1.28 16.14
CA LEU A 189 -0.62 -0.81 17.53
C LEU A 189 -0.28 0.67 17.64
N ILE A 190 0.57 1.18 16.74
CA ILE A 190 0.89 2.61 16.68
C ILE A 190 -0.36 3.43 16.34
N ILE A 191 -1.12 3.00 15.32
CA ILE A 191 -2.37 3.65 14.92
C ILE A 191 -3.36 3.67 16.08
N SER A 192 -3.55 2.52 16.74
CA SER A 192 -4.43 2.35 17.89
C SER A 192 -4.04 3.29 19.06
N LYS A 193 -2.74 3.38 19.41
CA LYS A 193 -2.29 4.35 20.43
C LYS A 193 -2.53 5.81 20.04
N LEU A 194 -2.18 6.20 18.82
CA LEU A 194 -2.32 7.59 18.36
C LEU A 194 -3.79 8.04 18.33
N CYS A 195 -4.73 7.12 18.17
CA CYS A 195 -6.16 7.37 18.16
C CYS A 195 -6.86 7.17 19.52
N GLY A 196 -6.12 6.93 20.62
CA GLY A 196 -6.75 6.74 21.94
C GLY A 196 -7.71 5.54 22.00
N ASP A 197 -7.42 4.47 21.26
CA ASP A 197 -8.31 3.33 21.07
C ASP A 197 -8.62 2.56 22.37
N ASP A 198 -9.90 2.51 22.74
CA ASP A 198 -10.41 1.75 23.89
C ASP A 198 -10.15 0.23 23.78
N ARG A 199 -9.96 -0.28 22.56
CA ARG A 199 -9.63 -1.69 22.27
C ARG A 199 -8.12 -1.93 22.11
N PHE A 200 -7.27 -1.00 22.55
CA PHE A 200 -5.81 -1.13 22.39
C PHE A 200 -5.26 -2.43 22.99
N GLU A 201 -5.67 -2.79 24.22
CA GLU A 201 -5.15 -4.01 24.87
C GLU A 201 -5.60 -5.28 24.13
N GLU A 202 -6.83 -5.33 23.60
CA GLU A 202 -7.29 -6.45 22.77
C GLU A 202 -6.42 -6.61 21.50
N LYS A 203 -6.15 -5.51 20.79
CA LYS A 203 -5.28 -5.52 19.61
C LYS A 203 -3.84 -5.91 19.94
N LYS A 204 -3.36 -5.51 21.13
CA LYS A 204 -2.02 -5.85 21.63
C LYS A 204 -1.88 -7.32 21.95
N GLU A 205 -2.82 -7.91 22.69
CA GLU A 205 -2.86 -9.35 22.95
C GLU A 205 -2.88 -10.15 21.63
N TYR A 206 -3.72 -9.71 20.70
CA TYR A 206 -3.80 -10.32 19.38
C TYR A 206 -2.46 -10.23 18.61
N ALA A 207 -1.82 -9.05 18.59
CA ALA A 207 -0.52 -8.87 17.97
C ALA A 207 0.58 -9.74 18.63
N GLU A 208 0.61 -9.81 19.96
CA GLU A 208 1.56 -10.63 20.73
C GLU A 208 1.42 -12.11 20.39
N SER A 209 0.19 -12.62 20.20
CA SER A 209 -0.06 -14.02 19.81
C SER A 209 0.62 -14.43 18.50
N ILE A 210 0.93 -13.46 17.61
CA ILE A 210 1.61 -13.68 16.33
C ILE A 210 3.10 -13.31 16.40
N ILE A 211 3.42 -12.16 17.00
CA ILE A 211 4.80 -11.63 17.05
C ILE A 211 5.69 -12.51 17.93
N LEU A 212 5.16 -13.02 19.05
CA LEU A 212 5.93 -13.78 20.03
C LEU A 212 6.11 -15.26 19.67
N MET A 213 5.58 -15.71 18.53
CA MET A 213 5.84 -17.06 18.02
C MET A 213 7.34 -17.27 17.77
N GLU A 214 7.86 -18.48 18.05
CA GLU A 214 9.27 -18.83 17.81
C GLU A 214 9.70 -18.59 16.34
N SER A 215 8.78 -18.82 15.40
CA SER A 215 8.98 -18.54 13.96
C SER A 215 9.14 -17.05 13.59
N ARG A 216 9.06 -16.15 14.58
CA ARG A 216 9.14 -14.69 14.47
C ARG A 216 10.10 -14.08 15.50
N LYS A 217 11.02 -14.88 16.05
CA LYS A 217 11.98 -14.41 17.07
C LYS A 217 12.85 -13.24 16.63
N ASP A 218 13.05 -13.07 15.33
CA ASP A 218 13.73 -11.91 14.75
C ASP A 218 12.99 -10.60 15.06
N TYR A 219 11.68 -10.62 15.28
CA TYR A 219 10.87 -9.45 15.66
C TYR A 219 10.86 -9.18 17.17
N HIS A 220 11.25 -10.12 18.04
CA HIS A 220 11.11 -9.95 19.50
C HIS A 220 11.89 -8.73 20.05
N PRO A 221 13.16 -8.47 19.65
CA PRO A 221 13.87 -7.28 20.11
C PRO A 221 13.20 -5.98 19.66
N TYR A 222 12.72 -5.94 18.42
CA TYR A 222 12.03 -4.79 17.86
C TYR A 222 10.67 -4.56 18.51
N TYR A 223 9.96 -5.64 18.87
CA TYR A 223 8.71 -5.52 19.62
C TYR A 223 8.92 -4.94 21.02
N LYS A 224 10.03 -5.28 21.69
CA LYS A 224 10.39 -4.64 22.97
C LYS A 224 10.58 -3.13 22.80
N LEU A 225 11.33 -2.71 21.78
CA LEU A 225 11.51 -1.29 21.45
C LEU A 225 10.18 -0.61 21.10
N LEU A 226 9.29 -1.30 20.36
CA LEU A 226 7.96 -0.79 20.07
C LEU A 226 7.18 -0.49 21.35
N LYS A 227 7.15 -1.42 22.33
CA LYS A 227 6.43 -1.19 23.59
C LYS A 227 6.95 0.05 24.31
N GLU A 228 8.27 0.19 24.40
CA GLU A 228 8.91 1.37 25.00
C GLU A 228 8.53 2.67 24.27
N GLU A 229 8.38 2.65 22.95
CA GLU A 229 7.89 3.82 22.19
C GLU A 229 6.39 4.05 22.40
N LEU A 230 5.55 3.01 22.40
CA LEU A 230 4.10 3.12 22.60
C LEU A 230 3.74 3.70 23.98
N ASP A 231 4.53 3.40 25.02
CA ASP A 231 4.32 3.93 26.38
C ASP A 231 4.59 5.44 26.48
N LYS A 232 5.29 6.03 25.50
CA LYS A 232 5.61 7.46 25.43
C LYS A 232 4.63 8.25 24.55
N LEU A 233 3.69 7.59 23.88
CA LEU A 233 2.77 8.23 22.97
C LEU A 233 1.51 8.69 23.69
N ASP A 234 1.22 9.97 23.57
CA ASP A 234 -0.10 10.52 23.89
C ASP A 234 -1.03 10.38 22.67
N PRO A 235 -2.32 10.06 22.88
CA PRO A 235 -3.34 10.17 21.86
C PRO A 235 -3.41 11.59 21.27
N ILE A 236 -3.51 11.66 19.95
CA ILE A 236 -3.56 12.92 19.19
C ILE A 236 -4.87 13.08 18.39
N TYR A 237 -5.62 11.99 18.23
CA TYR A 237 -6.96 11.99 17.66
C TYR A 237 -7.90 11.49 18.75
N ASN A 238 -8.59 12.43 19.41
CA ASN A 238 -9.50 12.18 20.53
C ASN A 238 -10.90 12.66 20.17
#